data_AF-A0A0S7WSZ3-F1
#
_entry.id   AF-A0A0S7WSZ3-F1
#
_cell.length_a   1.000
_cell.length_b   1.000
_cell.length_c   1.000
_cell.angle_alpha   90.00
_cell.angle_beta   90.00
_cell.angle_gamma   90.00
#
_symmetry.space_group_name_H-M   'P 1'
#
loop_
_entity.id
_entity.type
_entity.pdbx_description
1 polymer ?
#
loop_
_entity_poly.entity_id
_entity_poly.type
_entity_poly.pdbx_seq_one_letter_code
_entity_poly.pdbx_strand_id
1 'polypeptide(L)'
;EGHLRIFAMVRVGTRCWVVSQSGLYVHDPQTDRFVSVVRAKDRLYFRATAAVAGTDAVWFGGDGGTVSRLDRKTGRLELMGVIPGRKVSAVALDKNGRVLVATGYTRVALPFSMRSVLRLPAADALAFDGKAWLTVRDEVRPAPMPFRCGYQGDNMNRVKHQLNYLVRDGKRLSFLQGVFRPKVLCEDPVDGKLWLATWAGAVSIPLPRPAADAPEAR
;
A
#
# COMPACT_ATOMS: atom_id res chain seq x y z
N GLU A 1 -26.38 -19.35 -3.79
CA GLU A 1 -25.69 -18.41 -2.87
C GLU A 1 -24.53 -19.14 -2.20
N GLY A 2 -23.33 -18.54 -2.18
CA GLY A 2 -22.13 -19.23 -1.70
C GLY A 2 -21.98 -19.11 -0.19
N HIS A 3 -21.93 -20.25 0.51
CA HIS A 3 -21.66 -20.28 1.95
C HIS A 3 -20.34 -19.56 2.30
N LEU A 4 -20.33 -18.83 3.43
CA LEU A 4 -19.12 -18.22 3.96
C LEU A 4 -18.13 -19.33 4.33
N ARG A 5 -17.00 -19.39 3.62
CA ARG A 5 -15.96 -20.36 3.94
C ARG A 5 -15.30 -19.98 5.26
N ILE A 6 -15.45 -20.85 6.26
CA ILE A 6 -14.73 -20.78 7.53
C ILE A 6 -13.34 -21.38 7.30
N PHE A 7 -12.31 -20.62 7.64
CA PHE A 7 -10.92 -21.06 7.53
C PHE A 7 -10.41 -21.64 8.85
N ALA A 8 -10.81 -21.04 9.97
CA ALA A 8 -10.41 -21.50 11.28
C ALA A 8 -11.43 -21.09 12.34
N MET A 9 -11.50 -21.90 13.39
CA MET A 9 -12.14 -21.55 14.64
C MET A 9 -11.11 -21.77 15.75
N VAL A 10 -10.91 -20.77 16.60
CA VAL A 10 -9.93 -20.85 17.68
C VAL A 10 -10.51 -20.30 18.96
N ARG A 11 -10.29 -21.02 20.07
CA ARG A 11 -10.64 -20.52 21.40
C ARG A 11 -9.43 -19.81 21.99
N VAL A 12 -9.58 -18.54 22.35
CA VAL A 12 -8.55 -17.75 23.03
C VAL A 12 -9.14 -17.24 24.33
N GLY A 13 -8.68 -17.80 25.45
CA GLY A 13 -9.31 -17.60 26.76
C GLY A 13 -10.75 -18.10 26.78
N THR A 14 -11.69 -17.24 27.20
CA THR A 14 -13.12 -17.56 27.24
C THR A 14 -13.85 -17.31 25.92
N ARG A 15 -13.18 -16.75 24.90
CA ARG A 15 -13.84 -16.34 23.65
C ARG A 15 -13.57 -17.31 22.51
N CYS A 16 -14.60 -17.58 21.71
CA CYS A 16 -14.47 -18.28 20.43
C CYS A 16 -14.24 -17.25 19.32
N TRP A 17 -13.22 -17.46 18.51
CA TRP A 17 -12.89 -16.65 17.35
C TRP A 17 -13.10 -17.46 16.08
N VAL A 18 -13.68 -16.82 15.06
CA VAL A 18 -13.92 -17.41 13.76
C VAL A 18 -13.18 -16.58 12.72
N VAL A 19 -12.26 -17.24 12.02
CA VAL A 19 -11.62 -16.69 10.82
C VAL A 19 -12.40 -17.21 9.63
N SER A 20 -13.01 -16.31 8.88
CA SER A 20 -13.71 -16.64 7.65
C SER A 20 -13.17 -15.87 6.46
N GLN A 21 -13.67 -16.21 5.28
CA GLN A 21 -13.44 -15.44 4.07
C GLN A 21 -13.83 -13.96 4.21
N SER A 22 -14.82 -13.66 5.05
CA SER A 22 -15.35 -12.31 5.21
C SER A 22 -14.81 -11.56 6.43
N GLY A 23 -13.80 -12.10 7.13
CA GLY A 23 -13.17 -11.38 8.24
C GLY A 23 -12.83 -12.24 9.46
N LEU A 24 -12.50 -11.54 10.54
CA LEU A 24 -12.30 -12.10 11.87
C LEU A 24 -13.51 -11.73 12.73
N TYR A 25 -14.09 -12.73 13.38
CA TYR A 25 -15.26 -12.58 14.23
C TYR A 25 -14.94 -13.17 15.61
N VAL A 26 -15.59 -12.63 16.63
CA VAL A 26 -15.51 -13.16 18.00
C VAL A 26 -16.92 -13.39 18.52
N HIS A 27 -17.13 -14.49 19.22
CA HIS A 27 -18.38 -14.77 19.91
C HIS A 27 -18.53 -13.81 21.09
N ASP A 28 -19.63 -13.09 21.10
CA ASP A 28 -20.10 -12.29 22.22
C ASP A 28 -21.08 -13.14 23.06
N PRO A 29 -20.70 -13.54 24.28
CA PRO A 29 -21.53 -14.39 25.12
C PRO A 29 -22.75 -13.66 25.70
N GLN A 30 -22.79 -12.33 25.69
CA GLN A 30 -23.95 -11.58 26.19
C GLN A 30 -25.10 -11.59 25.19
N THR A 31 -24.77 -11.53 23.90
CA THR A 31 -25.76 -11.47 22.82
C THR A 31 -25.91 -12.80 22.08
N ASP A 32 -25.10 -13.79 22.44
CA ASP A 32 -24.96 -15.09 21.79
C ASP A 32 -24.78 -14.99 20.27
N ARG A 33 -23.94 -14.05 19.84
CA ARG A 33 -23.69 -13.75 18.42
C ARG A 33 -22.22 -13.57 18.12
N PHE A 34 -21.83 -13.87 16.89
CA PHE A 34 -20.50 -13.51 16.39
C PHE A 34 -20.48 -12.05 15.94
N VAL A 35 -19.68 -11.23 16.62
CA VAL A 35 -19.45 -9.84 16.26
C VAL A 35 -18.18 -9.73 15.41
N SER A 36 -18.24 -8.92 14.34
CA SER A 36 -17.10 -8.74 13.45
C SER A 36 -16.06 -7.82 14.07
N VAL A 37 -14.84 -8.33 14.23
CA VAL A 37 -13.68 -7.60 14.77
C VAL A 37 -12.85 -7.00 13.64
N VAL A 38 -12.70 -7.75 12.54
CA VAL A 38 -12.09 -7.28 11.29
C VAL A 38 -13.05 -7.61 10.17
N ARG A 39 -13.52 -6.61 9.42
CA ARG A 39 -14.46 -6.83 8.32
C ARG A 39 -13.71 -7.07 7.01
N ALA A 40 -14.35 -7.74 6.06
CA ALA A 40 -13.80 -7.97 4.72
C ALA A 40 -13.35 -6.67 4.02
N LYS A 41 -14.10 -5.58 4.22
CA LYS A 41 -13.76 -4.25 3.69
C LYS A 41 -12.43 -3.70 4.22
N ASP A 42 -11.99 -4.18 5.39
CA ASP A 42 -10.73 -3.80 6.03
C ASP A 42 -9.59 -4.77 5.63
N ARG A 43 -9.91 -5.89 4.94
CA ARG A 43 -8.94 -6.84 4.38
C ARG A 43 -8.61 -6.47 2.94
N LEU A 44 -7.76 -5.47 2.80
CA LEU A 44 -7.23 -5.08 1.50
C LEU A 44 -6.02 -5.97 1.16
N TYR A 45 -6.10 -6.69 0.04
CA TYR A 45 -4.87 -7.15 -0.62
C TYR A 45 -4.08 -5.90 -0.98
N PHE A 46 -2.98 -5.70 -0.28
CA PHE A 46 -2.25 -4.46 -0.33
C PHE A 46 -0.78 -4.79 -0.48
N ARG A 47 -0.34 -4.95 -1.73
CA ARG A 47 1.06 -5.00 -2.09
C ARG A 47 1.37 -3.80 -2.95
N ALA A 48 1.68 -2.70 -2.28
CA ALA A 48 1.90 -1.41 -2.90
C ALA A 48 3.14 -1.46 -3.81
N THR A 49 2.98 -0.98 -5.05
CA THR A 49 4.04 -0.88 -6.06
C THR A 49 4.41 0.56 -6.37
N ALA A 50 3.45 1.47 -6.17
CA ALA A 50 3.57 2.91 -6.37
C ALA A 50 2.64 3.65 -5.41
N ALA A 51 2.96 4.91 -5.11
CA ALA A 51 2.10 5.80 -4.35
C ALA A 51 2.35 7.26 -4.73
N VAL A 52 1.40 8.13 -4.37
CA VAL A 52 1.60 9.59 -4.39
C VAL A 52 0.85 10.22 -3.21
N ALA A 53 1.48 11.17 -2.54
CA ALA A 53 0.86 11.95 -1.49
C ALA A 53 0.22 13.22 -2.09
N GLY A 54 -1.09 13.36 -1.90
CA GLY A 54 -1.83 14.61 -2.14
C GLY A 54 -2.16 15.31 -0.83
N THR A 55 -2.81 16.47 -0.95
CA THR A 55 -3.24 17.29 0.20
C THR A 55 -4.24 16.56 1.08
N ASP A 56 -5.23 15.91 0.48
CA ASP A 56 -6.36 15.33 1.22
C ASP A 56 -6.19 13.82 1.47
N ALA A 57 -5.34 13.17 0.68
CA ALA A 57 -5.18 11.72 0.71
C ALA A 57 -3.80 11.27 0.21
N VAL A 58 -3.42 10.06 0.60
CA VAL A 58 -2.32 9.32 -0.03
C VAL A 58 -2.92 8.22 -0.91
N TRP A 59 -2.50 8.16 -2.16
CA TRP A 59 -2.98 7.19 -3.13
C TRP A 59 -1.95 6.11 -3.35
N PHE A 60 -2.42 4.87 -3.45
CA PHE A 60 -1.58 3.68 -3.59
C PHE A 60 -2.05 2.84 -4.77
N GLY A 61 -1.09 2.34 -5.53
CA GLY A 61 -1.29 1.34 -6.57
C GLY A 61 -0.65 0.01 -6.16
N GLY A 62 -1.29 -1.11 -6.52
CA GLY A 62 -0.81 -2.45 -6.20
C GLY A 62 -0.46 -3.33 -7.42
N ASP A 63 0.24 -4.44 -7.15
CA ASP A 63 0.70 -5.41 -8.16
C ASP A 63 -0.42 -6.27 -8.79
N GLY A 64 -1.58 -6.34 -8.13
CA GLY A 64 -2.83 -6.91 -8.64
C GLY A 64 -3.80 -5.87 -9.22
N GLY A 65 -3.32 -4.64 -9.47
CA GLY A 65 -4.12 -3.58 -10.10
C GLY A 65 -5.04 -2.86 -9.13
N THR A 66 -4.88 -3.09 -7.82
CA THR A 66 -5.63 -2.36 -6.80
C THR A 66 -5.24 -0.89 -6.82
N VAL A 67 -6.24 -0.01 -6.70
CA VAL A 67 -6.05 1.41 -6.43
C VAL A 67 -6.76 1.73 -5.13
N SER A 68 -6.01 2.24 -4.16
CA SER A 68 -6.53 2.56 -2.83
C SER A 68 -6.19 3.99 -2.41
N ARG A 69 -7.04 4.57 -1.57
CA ARG A 69 -6.93 5.93 -1.05
C ARG A 69 -6.91 5.90 0.47
N LEU A 70 -5.86 6.41 1.09
CA LEU A 70 -5.83 6.74 2.50
C LEU A 70 -6.32 8.18 2.69
N ASP A 71 -7.56 8.33 3.13
CA ASP A 71 -8.13 9.63 3.46
C ASP A 71 -7.50 10.18 4.74
N ARG A 72 -6.90 11.38 4.67
CA ARG A 72 -6.18 11.96 5.82
C ARG A 72 -7.12 12.43 6.93
N LYS A 73 -8.30 12.92 6.56
CA LYS A 73 -9.27 13.47 7.53
C LYS A 73 -9.81 12.39 8.46
N THR A 74 -10.04 11.20 7.93
CA THR A 74 -10.65 10.07 8.63
C THR A 74 -9.67 8.98 9.01
N GLY A 75 -8.46 8.99 8.43
CA GLY A 75 -7.47 7.93 8.56
C GLY A 75 -7.89 6.61 7.89
N ARG A 76 -8.92 6.63 7.04
CA ARG A 76 -9.46 5.41 6.43
C ARG A 76 -8.76 5.09 5.11
N LEU A 77 -8.30 3.84 5.00
CA LEU A 77 -7.83 3.27 3.74
C LEU A 77 -9.01 2.64 2.99
N GLU A 78 -9.34 3.19 1.84
CA GLU A 78 -10.46 2.79 1.00
C GLU A 78 -9.96 2.19 -0.31
N LEU A 79 -10.57 1.08 -0.75
CA LEU A 79 -10.33 0.54 -2.08
C LEU A 79 -11.19 1.29 -3.09
N MET A 80 -10.53 2.00 -4.00
CA MET A 80 -11.18 2.80 -5.04
C MET A 80 -11.51 1.95 -6.28
N GLY A 81 -10.86 0.80 -6.44
CA GLY A 81 -11.18 -0.19 -7.45
C GLY A 81 -10.00 -1.06 -7.82
N VAL A 82 -10.23 -1.95 -8.79
CA VAL A 82 -9.22 -2.85 -9.34
C VAL A 82 -9.19 -2.70 -10.85
N ILE A 83 -7.99 -2.59 -11.41
CA ILE A 83 -7.72 -2.60 -12.84
C ILE A 83 -7.43 -4.05 -13.27
N PRO A 84 -8.38 -4.76 -13.91
CA PRO A 84 -8.26 -6.21 -14.11
C PRO A 84 -7.08 -6.60 -15.00
N GLY A 85 -6.31 -7.62 -14.59
CA GLY A 85 -5.17 -8.13 -15.37
C GLY A 85 -3.98 -7.17 -15.48
N ARG A 86 -3.99 -6.10 -14.68
CA ARG A 86 -2.94 -5.08 -14.67
C ARG A 86 -2.28 -4.98 -13.30
N LYS A 87 -1.01 -4.58 -13.26
CA LYS A 87 -0.34 -4.03 -12.08
C LYS A 87 -0.24 -2.52 -12.22
N VAL A 88 -0.32 -1.79 -11.11
CA VAL A 88 0.00 -0.36 -11.13
C VAL A 88 1.53 -0.20 -11.12
N SER A 89 2.07 0.54 -12.08
CA SER A 89 3.51 0.80 -12.21
C SER A 89 3.91 2.16 -11.65
N ALA A 90 3.03 3.15 -11.77
CA ALA A 90 3.23 4.49 -11.22
C ALA A 90 1.89 5.12 -10.81
N VAL A 91 1.95 6.01 -9.83
CA VAL A 91 0.87 6.93 -9.47
C VAL A 91 1.47 8.33 -9.40
N ALA A 92 0.76 9.32 -9.92
CA ALA A 92 1.18 10.71 -9.89
C ALA A 92 -0.03 11.64 -9.68
N LEU A 93 0.24 12.90 -9.37
CA LEU A 93 -0.75 13.96 -9.42
C LEU A 93 -0.45 14.84 -10.63
N ASP A 94 -1.48 15.23 -11.38
CA ASP A 94 -1.33 16.25 -12.40
C ASP A 94 -1.37 17.67 -11.80
N LYS A 95 -1.16 18.69 -12.64
CA LYS A 95 -1.18 20.10 -12.24
C LYS A 95 -2.51 20.58 -11.62
N ASN A 96 -3.60 19.85 -11.85
CA ASN A 96 -4.92 20.14 -11.31
C ASN A 96 -5.23 19.28 -10.08
N GLY A 97 -4.26 18.50 -9.59
CA GLY A 97 -4.44 17.59 -8.45
C GLY A 97 -5.18 16.30 -8.78
N ARG A 98 -5.43 15.99 -10.06
CA ARG A 98 -6.04 14.71 -10.46
C ARG A 98 -5.04 13.59 -10.30
N VAL A 99 -5.53 12.42 -9.90
CA VAL A 99 -4.69 11.24 -9.70
C VAL A 99 -4.52 10.53 -11.02
N LEU A 100 -3.27 10.38 -11.47
CA LEU A 100 -2.90 9.62 -12.64
C LEU A 100 -2.32 8.27 -12.22
N VAL A 101 -2.69 7.21 -12.95
CA VAL A 101 -2.23 5.84 -12.69
C VAL A 101 -1.72 5.25 -13.99
N ALA A 102 -0.45 4.85 -14.06
CA ALA A 102 0.05 3.99 -15.13
C ALA A 102 0.01 2.53 -14.72
N THR A 103 -0.22 1.67 -15.71
CA THR A 103 -0.34 0.24 -15.50
C THR A 103 0.54 -0.55 -16.46
N GLY A 104 0.77 -1.82 -16.11
CA GLY A 104 1.35 -2.81 -17.00
C GLY A 104 0.68 -4.17 -16.80
N TYR A 105 0.97 -5.13 -17.67
CA TYR A 105 0.42 -6.48 -17.54
C TYR A 105 0.88 -7.18 -16.25
N THR A 106 -0.01 -8.00 -15.65
CA THR A 106 0.30 -8.87 -14.52
C THR A 106 -0.45 -10.20 -14.60
N ARG A 107 0.12 -11.24 -13.99
CA ARG A 107 -0.54 -12.54 -13.76
C ARG A 107 -1.01 -12.72 -12.32
N VAL A 108 -0.88 -11.70 -11.47
CA VAL A 108 -1.29 -11.76 -10.07
C VAL A 108 -2.78 -12.04 -10.00
N ALA A 109 -3.14 -13.19 -9.43
CA ALA A 109 -4.52 -13.52 -9.12
C ALA A 109 -4.92 -12.83 -7.82
N LEU A 110 -5.94 -11.98 -7.88
CA LEU A 110 -6.48 -11.36 -6.69
C LEU A 110 -7.20 -12.40 -5.82
N PRO A 111 -7.18 -12.21 -4.48
CA PRO A 111 -7.97 -13.05 -3.59
C PRO A 111 -9.44 -13.08 -4.00
N PHE A 112 -10.10 -14.23 -3.79
CA PHE A 112 -11.52 -14.38 -4.12
C PHE A 112 -12.40 -13.30 -3.47
N SER A 113 -12.04 -12.85 -2.26
CA SER A 113 -12.73 -11.78 -1.54
C SER A 113 -12.79 -10.46 -2.32
N MET A 114 -11.93 -10.26 -3.31
CA MET A 114 -11.91 -9.08 -4.17
C MET A 114 -12.66 -9.25 -5.49
N ARG A 115 -13.40 -10.34 -5.71
CA ARG A 115 -14.14 -10.54 -6.97
C ARG A 115 -15.29 -9.56 -7.18
N SER A 116 -15.89 -9.08 -6.09
CA SER A 116 -17.03 -8.16 -6.09
C SER A 116 -16.64 -6.68 -6.02
N VAL A 117 -15.35 -6.35 -6.04
CA VAL A 117 -14.88 -4.96 -5.99
C VAL A 117 -15.13 -4.26 -7.32
N LEU A 118 -15.23 -2.93 -7.27
CA LEU A 118 -15.37 -2.09 -8.46
C LEU A 118 -14.23 -2.38 -9.43
N ARG A 119 -14.59 -2.74 -10.67
CA ARG A 119 -13.63 -2.92 -11.76
C ARG A 119 -13.46 -1.60 -12.51
N LEU A 120 -12.22 -1.14 -12.56
CA LEU A 120 -11.81 0.04 -13.31
C LEU A 120 -11.51 -0.35 -14.77
N PRO A 121 -11.51 0.62 -15.70
CA PRO A 121 -11.15 0.35 -17.09
C PRO A 121 -9.75 -0.26 -17.20
N ALA A 122 -9.62 -1.35 -17.97
CA ALA A 122 -8.34 -2.05 -18.15
C ALA A 122 -7.45 -1.35 -19.19
N ALA A 123 -6.89 -0.19 -18.83
CA ALA A 123 -6.08 0.64 -19.72
C ALA A 123 -4.64 0.83 -19.23
N ASP A 124 -3.76 1.27 -20.13
CA ASP A 124 -2.34 1.57 -19.83
C ASP A 124 -2.20 2.77 -18.89
N ALA A 125 -3.11 3.74 -18.99
CA ALA A 125 -3.17 4.87 -18.08
C ALA A 125 -4.63 5.27 -17.76
N LEU A 126 -4.86 5.65 -16.50
CA LEU A 126 -6.12 6.16 -16.00
C LEU A 126 -5.93 7.48 -15.25
N ALA A 127 -6.95 8.32 -15.25
CA ALA A 127 -7.05 9.51 -14.42
C ALA A 127 -8.31 9.48 -13.55
N PHE A 128 -8.21 9.87 -12.28
CA PHE A 128 -9.35 10.11 -11.40
C PHE A 128 -9.60 11.62 -11.28
N ASP A 129 -10.78 12.06 -11.69
CA ASP A 129 -11.19 13.48 -11.69
C ASP A 129 -11.91 13.91 -10.40
N GLY A 130 -11.93 13.03 -9.38
CA GLY A 130 -12.68 13.22 -8.14
C GLY A 130 -14.04 12.53 -8.14
N LYS A 131 -14.55 12.10 -9.30
CA LYS A 131 -15.85 11.43 -9.44
C LYS A 131 -15.72 10.07 -10.13
N ALA A 132 -14.96 9.99 -11.22
CA ALA A 132 -14.85 8.82 -12.06
C ALA A 132 -13.41 8.56 -12.52
N TRP A 133 -13.17 7.30 -12.90
CA TRP A 133 -11.92 6.88 -13.54
C TRP A 133 -12.07 6.96 -15.06
N LEU A 134 -11.19 7.71 -15.70
CA LEU A 134 -11.18 7.94 -17.14
C LEU A 134 -9.90 7.35 -17.74
N THR A 135 -10.02 6.70 -18.90
CA THR A 135 -8.85 6.29 -19.68
C THR A 135 -8.17 7.53 -20.25
N VAL A 136 -6.85 7.62 -20.07
CA VAL A 136 -6.04 8.72 -20.62
C VAL A 136 -4.88 8.16 -21.44
N ARG A 137 -4.28 9.02 -22.27
CA ARG A 137 -3.07 8.72 -23.05
C ARG A 137 -1.82 9.38 -22.48
N ASP A 138 -1.97 10.17 -21.42
CA ASP A 138 -0.89 10.92 -20.81
C ASP A 138 0.14 9.97 -20.20
N GLU A 139 1.41 10.33 -20.35
CA GLU A 139 2.48 9.61 -19.70
C GLU A 139 2.45 9.88 -18.19
N VAL A 140 2.27 8.83 -17.39
CA VAL A 140 2.26 8.94 -15.93
C VAL A 140 3.66 8.69 -15.39
N ARG A 141 4.35 9.77 -15.04
CA ARG A 141 5.65 9.71 -14.38
C ARG A 141 5.50 10.06 -12.90
N PRO A 142 5.97 9.21 -11.97
CA PRO A 142 6.05 9.59 -10.58
C PRO A 142 7.06 10.73 -10.42
N ALA A 143 6.88 11.57 -9.40
CA ALA A 143 7.83 12.62 -9.10
C ALA A 143 9.23 12.02 -8.87
N PRO A 144 10.31 12.67 -9.34
CA PRO A 144 11.66 12.23 -9.05
C PRO A 144 11.86 12.22 -7.53
N MET A 145 12.40 11.12 -7.02
CA MET A 145 12.65 10.96 -5.59
C MET A 145 14.15 10.83 -5.29
N PRO A 146 14.68 11.66 -4.38
CA PRO A 146 16.07 11.57 -3.93
C PRO A 146 16.29 10.35 -3.03
N PHE A 147 15.22 9.81 -2.44
CA PHE A 147 15.27 8.64 -1.56
C PHE A 147 15.20 7.33 -2.33
N ARG A 148 16.05 6.38 -1.94
CA ARG A 148 16.03 5.00 -2.42
C ARG A 148 16.32 4.05 -1.27
N CYS A 149 15.80 2.84 -1.34
CA CYS A 149 16.31 1.74 -0.53
C CYS A 149 17.34 0.99 -1.37
N GLY A 150 18.56 0.86 -0.84
CA GLY A 150 19.60 0.09 -1.51
C GLY A 150 19.30 -1.42 -1.41
N TYR A 151 19.52 -2.15 -2.50
CA TYR A 151 19.77 -3.59 -2.47
C TYR A 151 21.15 -3.81 -3.06
N GLN A 152 22.06 -4.40 -2.28
CA GLN A 152 23.34 -4.89 -2.79
C GLN A 152 23.54 -6.31 -2.25
N GLY A 153 23.64 -7.27 -3.17
CA GLY A 153 23.97 -8.66 -2.85
C GLY A 153 23.88 -9.55 -4.08
N ASP A 154 24.91 -10.36 -4.28
CA ASP A 154 25.09 -11.25 -5.45
C ASP A 154 24.02 -12.35 -5.57
N ASN A 155 23.18 -12.52 -4.54
CA ASN A 155 22.23 -13.62 -4.48
C ASN A 155 20.95 -13.23 -3.73
N MET A 156 19.80 -13.29 -4.41
CA MET A 156 18.49 -12.87 -3.88
C MET A 156 18.04 -13.59 -2.60
N ASN A 157 18.67 -14.72 -2.27
CA ASN A 157 18.25 -15.63 -1.19
C ASN A 157 19.11 -15.57 0.07
N ARG A 158 20.22 -14.81 0.10
CA ARG A 158 21.06 -14.69 1.31
C ARG A 158 20.64 -13.49 2.16
N VAL A 159 19.70 -13.75 3.09
CA VAL A 159 19.16 -12.76 4.05
C VAL A 159 20.26 -12.06 4.86
N LYS A 160 21.38 -12.73 5.15
CA LYS A 160 22.47 -12.20 6.00
C LYS A 160 23.23 -10.99 5.43
N HIS A 161 23.13 -10.72 4.13
CA HIS A 161 23.73 -9.52 3.50
C HIS A 161 22.69 -8.48 3.07
N GLN A 162 21.45 -8.58 3.55
CA GLN A 162 20.40 -7.62 3.21
C GLN A 162 20.70 -6.26 3.85
N LEU A 163 21.17 -5.33 3.02
CA LEU A 163 21.43 -3.95 3.40
C LEU A 163 20.15 -3.12 3.23
N ASN A 164 19.27 -3.10 4.22
CA ASN A 164 18.05 -2.26 4.21
C ASN A 164 18.37 -0.79 4.53
N TYR A 165 19.33 -0.17 3.86
CA TYR A 165 19.63 1.24 4.09
C TYR A 165 18.70 2.14 3.29
N LEU A 166 18.14 3.14 3.98
CA LEU A 166 17.60 4.32 3.34
C LEU A 166 18.77 5.18 2.88
N VAL A 167 18.76 5.51 1.60
CA VAL A 167 19.76 6.32 0.93
C VAL A 167 19.08 7.56 0.39
N ARG A 168 19.73 8.72 0.52
CA ARG A 168 19.32 9.97 -0.12
C ARG A 168 20.50 10.52 -0.89
N ASP A 169 20.33 10.77 -2.18
CA ASP A 169 21.38 11.35 -3.04
C ASP A 169 22.71 10.56 -2.96
N GLY A 170 22.61 9.23 -2.91
CA GLY A 170 23.77 8.32 -2.79
C GLY A 170 24.35 8.16 -1.37
N LYS A 171 23.95 8.99 -0.41
CA LYS A 171 24.41 8.92 1.00
C LYS A 171 23.49 8.06 1.85
N ARG A 172 24.05 7.12 2.61
CA ARG A 172 23.30 6.31 3.58
C ARG A 172 22.83 7.20 4.72
N LEU A 173 21.53 7.17 5.01
CA LEU A 173 20.93 7.92 6.10
C LEU A 173 20.73 7.04 7.33
N SER A 174 20.06 5.89 7.17
CA SER A 174 19.67 5.04 8.29
C SER A 174 19.41 3.60 7.83
N PHE A 175 19.58 2.66 8.75
CA PHE A 175 19.20 1.26 8.53
C PHE A 175 17.73 1.02 8.90
N LEU A 176 16.98 0.35 8.03
CA LEU A 176 15.58 -0.01 8.24
C LEU A 176 15.51 -1.43 8.83
N GLN A 177 15.55 -1.51 10.16
CA GLN A 177 15.49 -2.78 10.88
C GLN A 177 14.11 -3.44 10.77
N GLY A 178 14.09 -4.76 10.61
CA GLY A 178 12.86 -5.56 10.63
C GLY A 178 11.98 -5.43 9.37
N VAL A 179 12.40 -4.66 8.36
CA VAL A 179 11.63 -4.50 7.13
C VAL A 179 12.21 -5.38 6.03
N PHE A 180 11.42 -6.32 5.50
CA PHE A 180 11.87 -7.17 4.40
C PHE A 180 11.67 -6.47 3.05
N ARG A 181 12.80 -6.21 2.35
CA ARG A 181 12.85 -5.62 1.00
C ARG A 181 12.05 -4.31 0.87
N PRO A 182 12.37 -3.26 1.64
CA PRO A 182 11.68 -1.99 1.53
C PRO A 182 11.93 -1.35 0.16
N LYS A 183 10.92 -0.68 -0.39
CA LYS A 183 11.03 0.20 -1.55
C LYS A 183 10.39 1.53 -1.22
N VAL A 184 11.09 2.64 -1.49
CA VAL A 184 10.48 3.98 -1.33
C VAL A 184 9.37 4.15 -2.36
N LEU A 185 8.20 4.59 -1.89
CA LEU A 185 7.00 4.81 -2.72
C LEU A 185 6.81 6.28 -3.07
N CYS A 186 6.70 7.14 -2.04
CA CYS A 186 6.56 8.58 -2.20
C CYS A 186 7.02 9.31 -0.95
N GLU A 187 7.42 10.57 -1.13
CA GLU A 187 7.46 11.55 -0.06
C GLU A 187 6.04 12.07 0.20
N ASP A 188 5.77 12.37 1.46
CA ASP A 188 4.53 12.98 1.93
C ASP A 188 4.87 14.24 2.72
N PRO A 189 4.96 15.40 2.05
CA PRO A 189 5.34 16.65 2.69
C PRO A 189 4.24 17.20 3.62
N VAL A 190 2.99 16.77 3.44
CA VAL A 190 1.85 17.24 4.24
C VAL A 190 1.98 16.74 5.68
N ASP A 191 2.25 15.44 5.84
CA ASP A 191 2.41 14.82 7.16
C ASP A 191 3.89 14.70 7.59
N GLY A 192 4.83 15.15 6.74
CA GLY A 192 6.26 14.97 6.95
C GLY A 192 6.65 13.49 7.05
N LYS A 193 6.15 12.66 6.12
CA LYS A 193 6.38 11.21 6.09
C LYS A 193 7.11 10.77 4.81
N LEU A 194 7.75 9.61 4.90
CA LEU A 194 8.23 8.85 3.77
C LEU A 194 7.50 7.51 3.73
N TRP A 195 6.78 7.24 2.63
CA TRP A 195 6.06 6.00 2.44
C TRP A 195 6.95 4.94 1.80
N LEU A 196 6.92 3.74 2.38
CA LEU A 196 7.71 2.59 1.97
C LEU A 196 6.78 1.41 1.68
N ALA A 197 6.96 0.77 0.54
CA ALA A 197 6.43 -0.57 0.31
C ALA A 197 7.30 -1.57 1.06
N THR A 198 6.65 -2.56 1.66
CA THR A 198 7.24 -3.72 2.29
C THR A 198 6.58 -4.97 1.71
N TRP A 199 7.08 -6.14 2.06
CA TRP A 199 6.41 -7.39 1.69
C TRP A 199 4.98 -7.49 2.24
N ALA A 200 4.69 -6.88 3.38
CA ALA A 200 3.41 -6.97 4.07
C ALA A 200 2.43 -5.81 3.76
N GLY A 201 2.85 -4.82 2.97
CA GLY A 201 2.01 -3.66 2.63
C GLY A 201 2.80 -2.38 2.45
N ALA A 202 2.22 -1.25 2.88
CA ALA A 202 2.94 0.00 2.98
C ALA A 202 3.04 0.44 4.44
N VAL A 203 4.17 1.06 4.77
CA VAL A 203 4.43 1.68 6.06
C VAL A 203 4.93 3.09 5.82
N SER A 204 4.82 3.96 6.81
CA SER A 204 5.43 5.28 6.78
C SER A 204 6.46 5.43 7.89
N ILE A 205 7.54 6.15 7.61
CA ILE A 205 8.46 6.67 8.62
C ILE A 205 8.45 8.20 8.58
N PRO A 206 8.92 8.91 9.62
CA PRO A 206 9.15 10.35 9.52
C PRO A 206 10.09 10.67 8.36
N LEU A 207 9.80 11.74 7.63
CA LEU A 207 10.64 12.20 6.52
C LEU A 207 12.00 12.63 7.08
N PRO A 208 13.11 12.01 6.65
CA PRO A 208 14.42 12.37 7.17
C PRO A 208 14.77 13.80 6.80
N ARG A 209 14.96 14.64 7.81
CA ARG A 209 15.51 15.97 7.61
C ARG A 209 16.97 15.83 7.17
N PRO A 210 17.50 16.75 6.34
CA PRO A 210 18.93 16.92 6.24
C PRO A 210 19.49 17.04 7.66
N ALA A 211 20.61 16.38 7.95
CA ALA A 211 21.30 16.65 9.20
C ALA A 211 21.53 18.17 9.24
N ALA A 212 20.97 18.86 10.24
CA ALA A 212 21.43 20.20 10.55
C ALA A 212 22.94 20.06 10.75
N ASP A 213 23.73 20.91 10.10
CA ASP A 213 25.19 20.91 10.20
C ASP A 213 25.55 20.68 11.68
N ALA A 214 26.02 19.47 11.99
CA ALA A 214 26.48 19.18 13.33
C ALA A 214 27.64 20.16 13.55
N PRO A 215 27.63 20.98 14.62
CA PRO A 215 28.75 21.85 14.88
C PRO A 215 30.00 20.97 14.93
N GLU A 216 31.01 21.32 14.13
CA GLU A 216 32.30 20.65 14.13
C GLU A 216 32.75 20.50 15.58
N ALA A 217 32.88 19.26 16.04
CA ALA A 217 33.46 18.99 17.34
C ALA A 217 34.90 19.52 17.30
N ARG A 218 35.13 20.61 18.05
CA ARG A 218 36.46 21.14 18.37
C ARG A 218 37.21 20.18 19.28
#